data_AF-A0A7S3F0T4-F1
#
_entry.id   AF-A0A7S3F0T4-F1
#
_cell.length_a   1.000
_cell.length_b   1.000
_cell.length_c   1.000
_cell.angle_alpha   90.00
_cell.angle_beta   90.00
_cell.angle_gamma   90.00
#
_symmetry.space_group_name_H-M   'P 1'
#
loop_
_entity.id
_entity.type
_entity.pdbx_description
1 polymer ?
#
loop_
_entity_poly.entity_id
_entity_poly.type
_entity_poly.pdbx_seq_one_letter_code
_entity_poly.pdbx_strand_id
1 'polypeptide(L)'
;VITTPVESIEDSWVSAEPAESLESFALRCPPSTTPKAWITTSHSGRERLVEERYGPKVDSTVIQEAWSTSEQKSIEALTEILKRHKFGSGKWMIFASWSDVDRVWCKVVSALWDGKLGSSAKVSGASDDDRETHV
;
A
#
# COMPACT_ATOMS: atom_id res chain seq x y z
N VAL A 1 -35.67 2.69 -22.39
CA VAL A 1 -34.69 2.15 -21.43
C VAL A 1 -33.48 3.07 -21.49
N ILE A 2 -33.33 3.95 -20.50
CA ILE A 2 -32.19 4.86 -20.43
C ILE A 2 -31.07 4.05 -19.78
N THR A 3 -30.08 3.65 -20.58
CA THR A 3 -28.84 3.06 -20.10
C THR A 3 -28.01 4.17 -19.47
N THR A 4 -28.04 4.27 -18.15
CA THR A 4 -27.01 4.99 -17.40
C THR A 4 -25.66 4.31 -17.65
N PRO A 5 -24.60 5.04 -18.02
CA PRO A 5 -23.28 4.45 -18.12
C PRO A 5 -22.86 4.02 -16.72
N VAL A 6 -22.47 2.76 -16.59
CA VAL A 6 -21.70 2.28 -15.44
C VAL A 6 -20.37 3.01 -15.55
N GLU A 7 -20.18 4.09 -14.81
CA GLU A 7 -18.84 4.65 -14.59
C GLU A 7 -18.01 3.52 -14.02
N SER A 8 -17.11 2.99 -14.83
CA SER A 8 -16.02 2.15 -14.35
C SER A 8 -15.23 3.03 -13.39
N ILE A 9 -15.42 2.78 -12.10
CA ILE A 9 -14.53 3.25 -11.04
C ILE A 9 -13.20 2.55 -11.32
N GLU A 10 -12.43 3.06 -12.28
CA GLU A 10 -11.02 2.74 -12.34
C GLU A 10 -10.46 3.16 -10.98
N ASP A 11 -9.90 2.20 -10.26
CA ASP A 11 -9.15 2.45 -9.03
C ASP A 11 -8.14 3.56 -9.33
N SER A 12 -8.48 4.81 -9.02
CA SER A 12 -7.65 5.95 -9.38
C SER A 12 -6.40 5.90 -8.50
N TRP A 13 -5.21 5.90 -9.08
CA TRP A 13 -3.96 5.93 -8.32
C TRP A 13 -3.33 7.30 -8.49
N VAL A 14 -2.93 7.91 -7.38
CA VAL A 14 -2.17 9.16 -7.38
C VAL A 14 -0.83 8.91 -6.72
N SER A 15 0.24 9.21 -7.44
CA SER A 15 1.62 9.02 -6.96
C SER A 15 2.32 10.35 -6.74
N ALA A 16 3.32 10.35 -5.85
CA ALA A 16 4.28 11.45 -5.77
C ALA A 16 5.11 11.54 -7.06
N GLU A 17 5.34 12.76 -7.55
CA GLU A 17 6.16 13.00 -8.74
C GLU A 17 7.66 12.82 -8.42
N PRO A 18 8.51 12.53 -9.42
CA PRO A 18 9.95 12.50 -9.23
C PRO A 18 10.47 13.83 -8.66
N ALA A 19 11.20 13.76 -7.54
CA ALA A 19 11.76 14.93 -6.84
C ALA A 19 10.71 15.94 -6.30
N GLU A 20 9.45 15.53 -6.13
CA GLU A 20 8.44 16.35 -5.47
C GLU A 20 8.80 16.58 -4.00
N SER A 21 8.54 17.80 -3.50
CA SER A 21 8.70 18.09 -2.08
C SER A 21 7.53 17.53 -1.26
N LEU A 22 7.77 17.30 0.03
CA LEU A 22 6.74 16.73 0.93
C LEU A 22 5.52 17.64 0.99
N GLU A 23 5.80 18.95 1.08
CA GLU A 23 4.79 20.00 1.13
C GLU A 23 3.97 20.05 -0.17
N SER A 24 4.63 20.02 -1.33
CA SER A 24 3.94 19.99 -2.63
C SER A 24 3.02 18.77 -2.74
N PHE A 25 3.53 17.59 -2.38
CA PHE A 25 2.77 16.35 -2.48
C PHE A 25 1.56 16.34 -1.52
N ALA A 26 1.77 16.75 -0.27
CA ALA A 26 0.72 16.81 0.74
C ALA A 26 -0.38 17.82 0.39
N LEU A 27 -0.03 18.96 -0.21
CA LEU A 27 -0.98 19.98 -0.65
C LEU A 27 -1.75 19.56 -1.90
N ARG A 28 -1.07 18.88 -2.84
CA ARG A 28 -1.66 18.44 -4.10
C ARG A 28 -2.67 17.32 -3.91
N CYS A 29 -2.43 16.42 -2.95
CA CYS A 29 -3.24 15.22 -2.75
C CYS A 29 -3.48 14.92 -1.26
N PRO A 30 -4.27 15.74 -0.54
CA PRO A 30 -4.63 15.46 0.85
C PRO A 30 -5.57 14.25 0.88
N PRO A 31 -5.28 13.18 1.65
CA PRO A 31 -6.17 12.01 1.72
C PRO A 31 -7.60 12.34 2.14
N SER A 32 -7.80 13.35 3.00
CA SER A 32 -9.12 13.78 3.47
C SER A 32 -10.02 14.37 2.38
N THR A 33 -9.45 14.82 1.25
CA THR A 33 -10.20 15.51 0.18
C THR A 33 -9.96 14.94 -1.22
N THR A 34 -8.95 14.10 -1.40
CA THR A 34 -8.67 13.46 -2.70
C THR A 34 -9.68 12.33 -2.95
N PRO A 35 -10.59 12.44 -3.93
CA PRO A 35 -11.69 11.51 -4.09
C PRO A 35 -11.25 10.15 -4.63
N LYS A 36 -11.66 9.08 -3.94
CA LYS A 36 -11.67 7.67 -4.43
C LYS A 36 -10.39 7.22 -5.13
N ALA A 37 -9.24 7.69 -4.65
CA ALA A 37 -7.93 7.32 -5.17
C ALA A 37 -7.04 6.68 -4.09
N TRP A 38 -6.25 5.68 -4.46
CA TRP A 38 -5.09 5.30 -3.66
C TRP A 38 -3.99 6.33 -3.85
N ILE A 39 -3.63 7.03 -2.78
CA ILE A 39 -2.50 7.96 -2.79
C ILE A 39 -1.27 7.17 -2.36
N THR A 40 -0.20 7.18 -3.14
CA THR A 40 0.97 6.34 -2.94
C THR A 40 2.27 7.11 -3.12
N THR A 41 3.32 6.64 -2.45
CA THR A 41 4.67 7.13 -2.65
C THR A 41 5.68 6.02 -2.36
N SER A 42 6.88 6.14 -2.93
CA SER A 42 7.95 5.17 -2.77
C SER A 42 9.31 5.84 -2.55
N HIS A 43 10.23 5.07 -1.99
CA HIS A 43 11.64 5.44 -1.87
C HIS A 43 12.46 4.48 -2.74
N SER A 44 12.82 4.92 -3.95
CA SER A 44 13.56 4.12 -4.94
C SER A 44 14.84 3.49 -4.39
N GLY A 45 15.60 4.23 -3.59
CA GLY A 45 16.81 3.71 -2.93
C GLY A 45 16.56 2.54 -1.96
N ARG A 46 15.39 2.47 -1.30
CA ARG A 46 15.06 1.39 -0.37
C ARG A 46 14.53 0.16 -1.09
N GLU A 47 13.79 0.34 -2.18
CA GLU A 47 13.31 -0.79 -2.99
C GLU A 47 14.47 -1.66 -3.48
N ARG A 48 15.53 -1.01 -4.00
CA ARG A 48 16.75 -1.70 -4.41
C ARG A 48 17.43 -2.45 -3.26
N LEU A 49 17.54 -1.84 -2.08
CA LEU A 49 18.13 -2.50 -0.90
C LEU A 49 17.32 -3.71 -0.44
N VAL A 50 15.99 -3.68 -0.59
CA VAL A 50 15.13 -4.84 -0.29
C VAL A 50 15.40 -5.97 -1.27
N GLU A 51 15.44 -5.70 -2.57
CA GLU A 51 15.75 -6.72 -3.58
C GLU A 51 17.16 -7.30 -3.42
N GLU A 52 18.17 -6.47 -3.14
CA GLU A 52 19.54 -6.92 -2.89
C GLU A 52 19.63 -7.82 -1.64
N ARG A 53 18.86 -7.54 -0.59
CA ARG A 53 18.89 -8.29 0.67
C ARG A 53 18.10 -9.60 0.62
N TYR A 54 16.93 -9.59 -0.01
CA TYR A 54 15.99 -10.72 0.01
C TYR A 54 15.98 -11.53 -1.27
N GLY A 55 16.66 -11.05 -2.31
CA GLY A 55 16.67 -11.67 -3.63
C GLY A 55 15.44 -11.28 -4.47
N PRO A 56 15.30 -11.87 -5.66
CA PRO A 56 14.16 -11.61 -6.53
C PRO A 56 12.85 -12.01 -5.85
N LYS A 57 11.78 -11.27 -6.15
CA LYS A 57 10.44 -11.63 -5.69
C LYS A 57 10.10 -13.03 -6.20
N VAL A 58 9.71 -13.90 -5.28
CA VAL A 58 9.23 -15.24 -5.62
C VAL A 58 7.83 -15.13 -6.19
N ASP A 59 7.59 -15.90 -7.26
CA ASP A 59 6.29 -15.96 -7.92
C ASP A 59 5.23 -16.47 -6.92
N SER A 60 4.18 -15.67 -6.72
CA SER A 60 3.08 -15.99 -5.80
C SER A 60 2.30 -17.24 -6.21
N THR A 61 2.33 -17.63 -7.49
CA THR A 61 1.63 -18.83 -7.99
C THR A 61 2.18 -20.11 -7.35
N VAL A 62 3.49 -20.20 -7.17
CA VAL A 62 4.16 -21.35 -6.51
C VAL A 62 3.66 -21.52 -5.07
N ILE A 63 3.47 -20.40 -4.37
CA ILE A 63 2.99 -20.40 -2.98
C ILE A 63 1.51 -20.75 -2.93
N GLN A 64 0.72 -20.21 -3.88
CA GLN A 64 -0.70 -20.52 -3.98
C GLN A 64 -0.93 -22.01 -4.25
N GLU A 65 -0.15 -22.62 -5.12
CA GLU A 65 -0.21 -24.06 -5.40
C GLU A 65 0.22 -24.90 -4.18
N ALA A 66 1.36 -24.56 -3.55
CA ALA A 66 1.84 -25.23 -2.34
C ALA A 66 0.84 -25.12 -1.19
N TRP A 67 0.22 -23.95 -1.00
CA TRP A 67 -0.83 -23.77 -0.02
C TRP A 67 -2.08 -24.56 -0.36
N SER A 68 -2.50 -24.59 -1.63
CA SER A 68 -3.70 -25.31 -2.06
C SER A 68 -3.57 -26.82 -1.84
N THR A 69 -2.40 -27.38 -2.14
CA THR A 69 -2.07 -28.81 -1.99
C THR A 69 -1.76 -29.23 -0.56
N SER A 70 -1.49 -28.29 0.35
CA SER A 70 -1.28 -28.61 1.77
C SER A 70 -2.52 -29.26 2.39
N GLU A 71 -2.35 -30.43 3.03
CA GLU A 71 -3.42 -31.12 3.74
C GLU A 71 -3.87 -30.35 5.00
N GLN A 72 -2.93 -29.63 5.64
CA GLN A 72 -3.19 -28.86 6.84
C GLN A 72 -3.31 -27.37 6.51
N LYS A 73 -4.45 -26.77 6.87
CA LYS A 73 -4.71 -25.32 6.72
C LYS A 73 -4.53 -24.59 8.06
N SER A 74 -3.31 -24.60 8.59
CA SER A 74 -2.96 -23.88 9.82
C SER A 74 -1.94 -22.76 9.56
N ILE A 75 -1.77 -21.87 10.54
CA ILE A 75 -0.81 -20.76 10.48
C ILE A 75 0.62 -21.30 10.44
N GLU A 76 0.90 -22.37 11.18
CA GLU A 76 2.20 -23.03 11.23
C GLU A 76 2.57 -23.61 9.85
N ALA A 77 1.65 -24.35 9.24
CA ALA A 77 1.84 -24.92 7.90
C ALA A 77 2.04 -23.82 6.84
N LEU A 78 1.23 -22.74 6.89
CA LEU A 78 1.42 -21.60 6.01
C LEU A 78 2.78 -20.93 6.23
N THR A 79 3.18 -20.75 7.48
CA THR A 79 4.47 -20.15 7.83
C THR A 79 5.65 -20.98 7.32
N GLU A 80 5.56 -22.31 7.39
CA GLU A 80 6.58 -23.21 6.84
C GLU A 80 6.68 -23.11 5.31
N ILE A 81 5.54 -23.07 4.61
CA ILE A 81 5.50 -22.88 3.15
C ILE A 81 6.15 -21.54 2.80
N LEU A 82 5.72 -20.45 3.43
CA LEU A 82 6.26 -19.11 3.17
C LEU A 82 7.78 -19.03 3.43
N LYS A 83 8.27 -19.61 4.54
CA LYS A 83 9.70 -19.69 4.85
C LYS A 83 10.47 -20.50 3.81
N ARG A 84 9.97 -21.67 3.41
CA ARG A 84 10.61 -22.54 2.40
C ARG A 84 10.79 -21.82 1.08
N HIS A 85 9.79 -21.04 0.68
CA HIS A 85 9.81 -20.25 -0.55
C HIS A 85 10.42 -18.86 -0.37
N LYS A 86 11.03 -18.54 0.77
CA LYS A 86 11.59 -17.21 1.09
C LYS A 86 10.62 -16.05 0.84
N PHE A 87 9.33 -16.31 1.00
CA PHE A 87 8.29 -15.32 0.81
C PHE A 87 7.92 -14.71 2.16
N GLY A 88 8.50 -13.55 2.44
CA GLY A 88 8.35 -12.88 3.72
C GLY A 88 8.28 -11.38 3.53
N SER A 89 7.16 -10.89 3.01
CA SER A 89 6.84 -9.47 2.99
C SER A 89 5.54 -9.23 3.73
N GLY A 90 5.41 -8.04 4.30
CA GLY A 90 4.24 -7.63 5.04
C GLY A 90 4.05 -6.13 4.93
N LYS A 91 2.89 -5.65 5.38
CA LYS A 91 2.56 -4.23 5.47
C LYS A 91 2.00 -3.96 6.85
N TRP A 92 2.40 -2.83 7.41
CA TRP A 92 1.74 -2.26 8.56
C TRP A 92 0.45 -1.58 8.08
N MET A 93 -0.61 -1.68 8.88
CA MET A 93 -1.87 -0.98 8.62
C MET A 93 -2.13 -0.01 9.76
N ILE A 94 -2.49 1.23 9.41
CA ILE A 94 -2.86 2.28 10.35
C ILE A 94 -4.25 2.75 9.94
N PHE A 95 -5.19 2.76 10.90
CA PHE A 95 -6.53 3.27 10.66
C PHE A 95 -6.62 4.67 11.25
N ALA A 96 -6.70 5.70 10.40
CA ALA A 96 -6.78 7.09 10.80
C ALA A 96 -8.20 7.62 10.59
N SER A 97 -8.70 8.45 11.51
CA SER A 97 -9.95 9.18 11.27
C SER A 97 -9.73 10.24 10.19
N TRP A 98 -10.83 10.64 9.54
CA TRP A 98 -10.84 11.74 8.57
C TRP A 98 -10.15 13.02 9.09
N SER A 99 -10.35 13.36 10.38
CA SER A 99 -9.73 14.55 11.00
C SER A 99 -8.21 14.46 11.19
N ASP A 100 -7.63 13.26 11.16
CA ASP A 100 -6.22 13.01 11.44
C ASP A 100 -5.43 12.48 10.23
N VAL A 101 -6.11 11.98 9.19
CA VAL A 101 -5.48 11.26 8.08
C VAL A 101 -4.39 12.08 7.40
N ASP A 102 -4.61 13.36 7.10
CA ASP A 102 -3.62 14.20 6.41
C ASP A 102 -2.35 14.36 7.24
N ARG A 103 -2.52 14.59 8.55
CA ARG A 103 -1.42 14.74 9.50
C ARG A 103 -0.64 13.43 9.66
N VAL A 104 -1.34 12.30 9.75
CA VAL A 104 -0.73 10.98 9.84
C VAL A 104 0.02 10.65 8.55
N TRP A 105 -0.60 10.91 7.40
CA TRP A 105 -0.03 10.69 6.08
C TRP A 105 1.26 11.48 5.88
N CYS A 106 1.27 12.79 6.21
CA CYS A 106 2.48 13.61 6.13
C CYS A 106 3.64 13.03 6.94
N LYS A 107 3.37 12.49 8.14
CA LYS A 107 4.38 11.84 8.97
C LYS A 107 4.90 10.55 8.36
N VAL A 108 4.00 9.74 7.78
CA VAL A 108 4.37 8.49 7.08
C VAL A 108 5.24 8.80 5.87
N VAL A 109 4.84 9.74 5.02
CA VAL A 109 5.61 10.13 3.82
C VAL A 109 6.97 10.70 4.22
N SER A 110 7.03 11.59 5.21
CA SER A 110 8.29 12.13 5.73
C SER A 110 9.21 11.01 6.24
N ALA A 111 8.70 10.09 7.06
CA ALA A 111 9.49 8.98 7.58
C ALA A 111 9.90 7.97 6.48
N LEU A 112 9.08 7.77 5.45
CA LEU A 112 9.42 6.96 4.27
C LEU A 112 10.60 7.58 3.51
N TRP A 113 10.51 8.86 3.17
CA TRP A 113 11.53 9.59 2.39
C TRP A 113 12.83 9.81 3.16
N ASP A 114 12.75 9.94 4.49
CA ASP A 114 13.91 9.94 5.38
C ASP A 114 14.59 8.56 5.49
N GLY A 115 14.05 7.52 4.86
CA GLY A 115 14.58 6.17 4.97
C GLY A 115 14.43 5.61 6.40
N LYS A 116 13.32 5.91 7.08
CA LYS A 116 12.95 5.33 8.39
C LYS A 116 11.90 4.22 8.26
N LEU A 117 11.08 4.23 7.21
CA LEU A 117 10.07 3.19 6.91
C LEU A 117 10.44 2.33 5.68
N GLY A 118 9.59 1.40 5.26
CA GLY A 118 9.83 0.52 4.11
C GLY A 118 10.04 1.24 2.77
N SER A 119 9.90 0.52 1.66
CA SER A 119 10.11 1.08 0.32
C SER A 119 8.91 1.84 -0.24
N SER A 120 7.70 1.61 0.30
CA SER A 120 6.49 2.29 -0.14
C SER A 120 5.47 2.46 0.98
N ALA A 121 4.58 3.42 0.80
CA ALA A 121 3.38 3.63 1.61
C ALA A 121 2.23 4.05 0.71
N LYS A 122 1.00 3.73 1.13
CA LYS A 122 -0.22 4.18 0.47
C LYS A 122 -1.29 4.49 1.49
N VAL A 123 -2.25 5.32 1.11
CA VAL A 123 -3.41 5.68 1.91
C VAL A 123 -4.64 5.79 1.01
N SER A 124 -5.80 5.36 1.52
CA SER A 124 -7.07 5.59 0.84
C SER A 124 -7.45 7.08 0.84
N GLY A 125 -7.90 7.58 -0.30
CA GLY A 125 -8.51 8.91 -0.42
C GLY A 125 -9.89 8.99 0.24
N ALA A 126 -10.54 10.14 0.11
CA ALA A 126 -11.85 10.42 0.63
C ALA A 126 -12.93 9.55 -0.03
N SER A 127 -13.83 9.03 0.79
CA SER A 127 -15.07 8.38 0.39
C SER A 127 -16.27 9.28 0.70
N ASP A 128 -17.46 8.87 0.27
CA ASP A 128 -18.70 9.64 0.50
C ASP A 128 -19.20 9.56 1.96
N ASP A 129 -18.50 8.82 2.84
CA ASP A 129 -18.81 8.70 4.27
C ASP A 129 -17.68 9.32 5.13
N ASP A 130 -17.91 10.54 5.61
CA ASP A 130 -16.97 11.28 6.47
C ASP A 130 -16.69 10.59 7.83
N ARG A 131 -17.41 9.51 8.17
CA ARG A 131 -17.16 8.67 9.35
C ARG A 131 -16.22 7.51 9.06
N GLU A 132 -15.84 7.31 7.80
CA GLU A 132 -14.99 6.20 7.39
C GLU A 132 -13.53 6.44 7.79
N THR A 133 -12.88 5.36 8.24
CA THR A 133 -11.45 5.38 8.58
C THR A 133 -10.61 5.17 7.34
N HIS A 134 -9.56 5.96 7.18
CA HIS A 134 -8.59 5.77 6.11
C HIS A 134 -7.55 4.70 6.48
N VAL A 135 -7.08 3.95 5.48
CA VAL A 135 -6.09 2.85 5.62
C VAL A 135 -4.91 3.05 4.71
#